data_AF-A0A448YN03-F1
#
_entry.id   AF-A0A448YN03-F1
#
_cell.length_a   1.000
_cell.length_b   1.000
_cell.length_c   1.000
_cell.angle_alpha   90.00
_cell.angle_beta   90.00
_cell.angle_gamma   90.00
#
_symmetry.space_group_name_H-M   'P 1'
#
loop_
_entity.id
_entity.type
_entity.pdbx_description
1 polymer ?
#
loop_
_entity_poly.entity_id
_entity_poly.type
_entity_poly.pdbx_seq_one_letter_code
_entity_poly.pdbx_strand_id
1 'polypeptide(L)'
;MLSYGDLSLRGVNFIFLIIVLGLSGSLAATTNYQSNPQVNFVVFAAAWALLTSTIYGALAYFVSFLASPLFLVVFDFLNFVFTFAGATALAVAIRAHSCSNNTYLDNNNVAQGSSDRCRKSQAAVAFLYFSFFVFLFSLVMQVLNLAKNGLFGSPYSGKSARTGVPTLSQV
;
A
#
# COMPACT_ATOMS: atom_id res chain seq x y z
N MET A 1 -3.44 -12.92 -16.12
CA MET A 1 -2.79 -11.74 -16.74
C MET A 1 -3.08 -10.56 -15.84
N LEU A 2 -2.07 -9.89 -15.27
CA LEU A 2 -2.31 -8.68 -14.48
C LEU A 2 -3.08 -7.69 -15.37
N SER A 3 -4.33 -7.41 -14.99
CA SER A 3 -5.14 -6.39 -15.66
C SER A 3 -4.37 -5.08 -15.63
N TYR A 4 -4.38 -4.31 -16.72
CA TYR A 4 -3.78 -2.98 -16.78
C TYR A 4 -4.20 -2.08 -15.60
N GLY A 5 -5.36 -2.35 -14.99
CA GLY A 5 -5.81 -1.71 -13.75
C GLY A 5 -4.95 -2.00 -12.51
N ASP A 6 -4.42 -3.21 -12.32
CA ASP A 6 -3.57 -3.53 -11.16
C ASP A 6 -2.23 -2.77 -11.24
N LEU A 7 -1.66 -2.69 -12.46
CA LEU A 7 -0.44 -1.96 -12.73
C LEU A 7 -0.60 -0.45 -12.50
N SER A 8 -1.73 0.13 -12.92
CA SER A 8 -1.99 1.56 -12.70
C SER A 8 -2.20 1.88 -11.22
N LEU A 9 -2.94 1.04 -10.47
CA LEU A 9 -3.11 1.20 -9.03
C LEU A 9 -1.77 1.11 -8.29
N ARG A 10 -0.90 0.15 -8.64
CA ARG A 10 0.45 0.05 -8.06
C ARG A 10 1.30 1.28 -8.38
N GLY A 11 1.23 1.80 -9.60
CA GLY A 11 1.94 3.01 -10.01
C GLY A 11 1.51 4.25 -9.23
N VAL A 12 0.21 4.44 -9.03
CA VAL A 12 -0.31 5.53 -8.20
C VAL A 12 0.12 5.35 -6.74
N ASN A 13 0.04 4.13 -6.21
CA ASN A 13 0.44 3.85 -4.83
C ASN A 13 1.94 4.06 -4.62
N PHE A 14 2.78 3.74 -5.60
CA PHE A 14 4.22 4.02 -5.56
C PHE A 14 4.52 5.52 -5.36
N ILE A 15 3.81 6.40 -6.07
CA ILE A 15 3.96 7.85 -5.93
C ILE A 15 3.59 8.28 -4.50
N PHE A 16 2.45 7.82 -3.98
CA PHE A 16 2.02 8.15 -2.63
C PHE A 16 3.01 7.65 -1.56
N LEU A 17 3.50 6.43 -1.69
CA LEU A 17 4.43 5.85 -0.73
C LEU A 17 5.79 6.52 -0.73
N ILE A 18 6.31 6.98 -1.87
CA ILE A 18 7.53 7.81 -1.93
C ILE A 18 7.33 9.12 -1.18
N ILE A 19 6.19 9.79 -1.40
CA ILE A 19 5.87 11.04 -0.72
C ILE A 19 5.81 10.80 0.79
N VAL A 20 5.11 9.74 1.24
CA VAL A 20 5.04 9.38 2.66
C VAL A 20 6.42 9.09 3.22
N LEU A 21 7.26 8.31 2.52
CA LEU A 21 8.61 7.96 2.99
C LEU A 21 9.50 9.21 3.10
N GLY A 22 9.44 10.12 2.12
CA GLY A 22 10.20 11.37 2.16
C GLY A 22 9.75 12.30 3.30
N LEU A 23 8.44 12.46 3.49
CA LEU A 23 7.88 13.30 4.56
C LEU A 23 8.18 12.73 5.94
N SER A 24 7.91 11.43 6.14
CA SER A 24 8.15 10.74 7.42
C SER A 24 9.64 10.59 7.74
N GLY A 25 10.48 10.33 6.73
CA GLY A 25 11.93 10.30 6.87
C GLY A 25 12.51 11.66 7.26
N SER A 26 12.04 12.75 6.64
CA SER A 26 12.41 14.11 7.04
C SER A 26 11.99 14.42 8.48
N LEU A 27 10.81 13.94 8.90
CA LEU A 27 10.32 14.09 10.28
C LEU A 27 11.17 13.31 11.29
N ALA A 28 11.58 12.09 10.94
CA ALA A 28 12.45 11.27 11.77
C ALA A 28 13.82 11.93 11.94
N ALA A 29 14.43 12.37 10.83
CA ALA A 29 15.77 12.97 10.82
C ALA A 29 15.88 14.31 11.55
N THR A 30 14.80 15.09 11.62
CA THR A 30 14.81 16.43 12.24
C THR A 30 14.39 16.42 13.72
N THR A 31 14.17 15.25 14.33
CA THR A 31 13.69 15.12 15.71
C THR A 31 14.63 15.73 16.74
N ASN A 32 14.14 16.65 17.57
CA ASN A 32 14.95 17.41 18.54
C ASN A 32 14.90 16.86 19.98
N TYR A 33 13.71 16.76 20.58
CA TYR A 33 13.60 16.51 22.03
C TYR A 33 13.13 15.10 22.42
N GLN A 34 12.48 14.35 21.51
CA GLN A 34 11.98 13.01 21.83
C GLN A 34 11.75 12.17 20.57
N SER A 35 12.26 10.93 20.56
CA SER A 35 12.00 9.98 19.49
C SER A 35 10.52 9.62 19.48
N ASN A 36 9.85 9.83 18.34
CA ASN A 36 8.43 9.52 18.18
C ASN A 36 8.27 8.13 17.55
N PRO A 37 7.87 7.10 18.30
CA PRO A 37 7.75 5.73 17.77
C PRO A 37 6.73 5.63 16.63
N GLN A 38 5.71 6.49 16.61
CA GLN A 38 4.70 6.55 15.55
C GLN A 38 5.32 6.96 14.21
N VAL A 39 6.23 7.95 14.21
CA VAL A 39 6.92 8.38 12.99
C VAL A 39 7.83 7.28 12.47
N ASN A 40 8.56 6.60 13.35
CA ASN A 40 9.43 5.48 12.97
C ASN A 40 8.64 4.30 12.38
N PHE A 41 7.47 4.00 12.95
CA PHE A 41 6.58 2.98 12.40
C PHE A 41 6.05 3.37 11.01
N VAL A 42 5.72 4.65 10.78
CA VAL A 42 5.32 5.14 9.46
C VAL A 42 6.44 5.01 8.43
N VAL A 43 7.69 5.34 8.80
CA VAL A 43 8.85 5.15 7.93
C VAL A 43 9.00 3.67 7.54
N PHE A 44 8.89 2.77 8.53
CA PHE A 44 8.91 1.32 8.29
C PHE A 44 7.76 0.89 7.35
N ALA A 45 6.52 1.30 7.63
CA ALA A 45 5.35 0.92 6.85
C ALA A 45 5.47 1.39 5.39
N ALA A 46 5.96 2.61 5.17
CA ALA A 46 6.17 3.14 3.82
C ALA A 46 7.30 2.41 3.07
N ALA A 47 8.42 2.13 3.74
CA ALA A 47 9.53 1.37 3.15
C ALA A 47 9.13 -0.07 2.82
N TRP A 48 8.41 -0.73 3.73
CA TRP A 48 7.86 -2.08 3.53
C TRP A 48 6.88 -2.11 2.36
N ALA A 49 5.96 -1.15 2.28
CA ALA A 49 4.99 -1.08 1.19
C ALA A 49 5.65 -0.80 -0.16
N LEU A 50 6.72 0.01 -0.22
CA LEU A 50 7.49 0.20 -1.46
C LEU A 50 8.20 -1.08 -1.91
N LEU A 51 8.84 -1.79 -0.97
CA LEU A 51 9.54 -3.04 -1.26
C LEU A 51 8.56 -4.12 -1.77
N THR A 52 7.44 -4.29 -1.10
CA THR A 52 6.50 -5.39 -1.41
C THR A 52 5.53 -5.04 -2.54
N SER A 53 5.10 -3.78 -2.68
CA SER A 53 4.20 -3.37 -3.77
C SER A 53 4.94 -3.18 -5.09
N THR A 54 6.08 -2.48 -5.07
CA THR A 54 6.80 -2.06 -6.28
C THR A 54 7.91 -3.02 -6.66
N ILE A 55 8.84 -3.33 -5.75
CA ILE A 55 9.99 -4.19 -6.09
C ILE A 55 9.52 -5.63 -6.29
N TYR A 56 8.76 -6.20 -5.36
CA TYR A 56 8.23 -7.56 -5.53
C TYR A 56 7.18 -7.63 -6.65
N GLY A 57 6.32 -6.61 -6.78
CA GLY A 57 5.38 -6.52 -7.90
C GLY A 57 6.05 -6.49 -9.27
N ALA A 58 7.17 -5.77 -9.42
CA ALA A 58 7.96 -5.75 -10.63
C ALA A 58 8.72 -7.07 -10.87
N LEU A 59 9.31 -7.67 -9.84
CA LEU A 59 10.01 -8.96 -9.96
C LEU A 59 9.08 -10.11 -10.35
N ALA A 60 7.83 -10.09 -9.90
CA ALA A 60 6.80 -11.05 -10.30
C ALA A 60 6.49 -11.02 -11.81
N TYR A 61 6.82 -9.94 -12.53
CA TYR A 61 6.72 -9.91 -14.00
C TYR A 61 7.82 -10.73 -14.69
N PHE A 62 9.01 -10.82 -14.08
CA PHE A 62 10.18 -11.46 -14.70
C PHE A 62 10.35 -12.91 -14.27
N VAL A 63 9.92 -13.28 -13.06
CA VAL A 63 10.17 -14.60 -12.48
C VAL A 63 8.84 -15.28 -12.11
N SER A 64 8.41 -16.24 -12.93
CA SER A 64 7.15 -16.98 -12.75
C SER A 64 7.06 -17.75 -11.43
N PHE A 65 8.20 -18.11 -10.82
CA PHE A 65 8.24 -18.77 -9.52
C PHE A 65 7.88 -17.83 -8.36
N LEU A 66 8.20 -16.53 -8.47
CA LEU A 66 7.81 -15.50 -7.50
C LEU A 66 6.37 -15.04 -7.70
N ALA A 67 5.77 -15.32 -8.86
CA ALA A 67 4.39 -14.97 -9.17
C ALA A 67 3.35 -15.87 -8.49
N SER A 68 3.68 -16.48 -7.34
CA SER A 68 2.70 -17.26 -6.59
C SER A 68 1.57 -16.31 -6.13
N PRO A 69 0.29 -16.59 -6.45
CA PRO A 69 -0.82 -15.72 -6.11
C PRO A 69 -0.97 -15.49 -4.60
N LEU A 70 -0.59 -16.50 -3.80
CA LEU A 70 -0.70 -16.48 -2.36
C LEU A 70 0.20 -15.40 -1.73
N PHE A 71 1.47 -15.34 -2.13
CA PHE A 71 2.40 -14.33 -1.60
C PHE A 71 1.98 -12.91 -1.93
N LEU A 72 1.46 -12.66 -3.14
CA LEU A 72 1.00 -11.34 -3.55
C LEU A 72 -0.18 -10.85 -2.68
N VAL A 73 -1.15 -11.73 -2.43
CA VAL A 73 -2.32 -11.42 -1.59
C VAL A 73 -1.92 -11.16 -0.15
N VAL A 74 -1.00 -11.97 0.40
CA VAL A 74 -0.47 -11.78 1.75
C VAL A 74 0.24 -10.43 1.85
N PHE A 75 1.12 -10.09 0.89
CA PHE A 75 1.79 -8.80 0.91
C PHE A 75 0.83 -7.62 0.79
N ASP A 76 -0.19 -7.72 -0.06
CA ASP A 76 -1.20 -6.67 -0.20
C ASP A 76 -2.00 -6.48 1.11
N PHE A 77 -2.32 -7.58 1.80
CA PHE A 77 -2.95 -7.55 3.12
C PHE A 77 -2.07 -6.92 4.19
N LEU A 78 -0.79 -7.31 4.27
CA LEU A 78 0.14 -6.68 5.21
C LEU A 78 0.32 -5.19 4.92
N ASN A 79 0.41 -4.79 3.65
CA ASN A 79 0.50 -3.38 3.26
C ASN A 79 -0.74 -2.60 3.67
N PHE A 80 -1.91 -3.16 3.45
CA PHE A 80 -3.17 -2.61 3.92
C PHE A 80 -3.16 -2.40 5.45
N VAL A 81 -2.77 -3.41 6.23
CA VAL A 81 -2.75 -3.33 7.70
C VAL A 81 -1.73 -2.30 8.19
N PHE A 82 -0.51 -2.30 7.65
CA PHE A 82 0.55 -1.41 8.11
C PHE A 82 0.31 0.04 7.73
N THR A 83 -0.18 0.31 6.52
CA THR A 83 -0.54 1.67 6.11
C THR A 83 -1.70 2.22 6.95
N PHE A 84 -2.69 1.39 7.27
CA PHE A 84 -3.79 1.76 8.17
C PHE A 84 -3.32 2.05 9.60
N ALA A 85 -2.53 1.15 10.17
CA ALA A 85 -1.97 1.30 11.50
C ALA A 85 -1.06 2.54 11.58
N GLY A 86 -0.26 2.79 10.54
CA GLY A 86 0.61 3.95 10.47
C GLY A 86 -0.17 5.26 10.38
N ALA A 87 -1.22 5.29 9.54
CA ALA A 87 -2.10 6.43 9.40
C ALA A 87 -2.79 6.78 10.72
N THR A 88 -3.38 5.78 11.39
CA THR A 88 -4.12 5.97 12.65
C THR A 88 -3.19 6.34 13.80
N ALA A 89 -2.03 5.69 13.94
CA ALA A 89 -1.04 6.02 14.96
C ALA A 89 -0.52 7.47 14.81
N LEU A 90 -0.21 7.89 13.58
CA LEU A 90 0.26 9.24 13.32
C LEU A 90 -0.87 10.27 13.49
N ALA A 91 -2.10 9.95 13.07
CA ALA A 91 -3.27 10.81 13.26
C ALA A 91 -3.56 11.08 14.74
N VAL A 92 -3.52 10.05 15.59
CA VAL A 92 -3.70 10.20 17.05
C VAL A 92 -2.56 10.99 17.68
N ALA A 93 -1.33 10.83 17.18
CA ALA A 93 -0.18 11.57 17.68
C ALA A 93 -0.26 13.07 17.36
N ILE A 94 -0.81 13.45 16.19
CA ILE A 94 -0.94 14.87 15.81
C ILE A 94 -2.24 15.50 16.29
N ARG A 95 -3.34 14.74 16.46
CA ARG A 95 -4.67 15.28 16.80
C ARG A 95 -5.20 16.40 15.87
N ALA A 96 -4.59 16.56 14.70
CA ALA A 96 -4.95 17.45 13.60
C ALA A 96 -5.47 18.84 14.02
N HIS A 97 -4.57 19.71 14.49
CA HIS A 97 -4.90 21.10 14.79
C HIS A 97 -4.30 22.08 13.76
N SER A 98 -4.72 23.35 13.79
CA SER A 98 -4.11 24.40 12.97
C SER A 98 -2.62 24.56 13.29
N CYS A 99 -1.77 24.46 12.27
CA CYS A 99 -0.33 24.69 12.35
C CYS A 99 0.04 26.18 12.54
N SER A 100 -0.93 27.09 12.62
CA SER A 100 -0.71 28.50 12.98
C SER A 100 -0.80 28.79 14.48
N ASN A 101 -1.21 27.80 15.28
CA ASN A 101 -1.33 27.95 16.73
C ASN A 101 -0.02 27.53 17.41
N ASN A 102 0.75 28.50 17.89
CA ASN A 102 2.03 28.27 18.56
C ASN A 102 1.89 27.40 19.81
N THR A 103 0.83 27.58 20.60
CA THR A 103 0.55 26.75 21.79
C THR A 103 0.39 25.27 21.41
N TYR A 104 -0.22 24.98 20.26
CA TYR A 104 -0.31 23.60 19.78
C TYR A 104 1.04 23.07 19.30
N LEU A 105 1.83 23.90 18.60
CA LEU A 105 3.14 23.48 18.12
C LEU A 105 4.08 23.11 19.27
N ASP A 106 4.07 23.89 20.35
CA ASP A 106 4.96 23.70 21.50
C ASP A 106 4.54 22.52 22.39
N ASN A 107 3.23 22.26 22.52
CA ASN A 107 2.73 21.15 23.34
C ASN A 107 2.69 19.80 22.59
N ASN A 108 2.92 19.79 21.28
CA ASN A 108 2.81 18.56 20.47
C ASN A 108 4.18 17.92 20.20
N ASN A 109 4.33 16.66 20.62
CA ASN A 109 5.58 15.90 20.51
C ASN A 109 6.04 15.65 19.06
N VAL A 110 5.12 15.66 18.09
CA VAL A 110 5.43 15.46 16.66
C VAL A 110 5.82 16.78 15.97
N ALA A 111 5.16 17.89 16.31
CA ALA A 111 5.38 19.20 15.69
C ALA A 111 6.56 19.96 16.30
N GLN A 112 6.89 19.75 17.58
CA GLN A 112 8.10 20.27 18.25
C GLN A 112 8.35 21.77 17.99
N GLY A 113 7.31 22.60 18.14
CA GLY A 113 7.39 24.05 17.95
C GLY A 113 7.48 24.53 16.50
N SER A 114 7.46 23.63 15.50
CA SER A 114 7.62 23.97 14.08
C SER A 114 6.34 23.78 13.27
N SER A 115 5.90 24.85 12.60
CA SER A 115 4.77 24.85 11.67
C SER A 115 5.02 23.95 10.45
N ASP A 116 6.26 23.87 9.98
CA ASP A 116 6.66 23.00 8.86
C ASP A 116 6.51 21.52 9.21
N ARG A 117 6.92 21.12 10.42
CA ARG A 117 6.74 19.74 10.90
C ARG A 117 5.26 19.36 11.00
N CYS A 118 4.45 20.28 11.53
CA CYS A 118 3.00 20.10 11.60
C CYS A 118 2.40 19.84 10.22
N ARG A 119 2.72 20.67 9.22
CA ARG A 119 2.24 20.52 7.83
C ARG A 119 2.70 19.22 7.19
N LYS A 120 3.98 18.85 7.34
CA LYS A 120 4.51 17.59 6.83
C LYS A 120 3.82 16.38 7.47
N SER A 121 3.56 16.42 8.77
CA SER A 121 2.88 15.35 9.49
C SER A 121 1.43 15.16 9.02
N GLN A 122 0.70 16.25 8.80
CA GLN A 122 -0.67 16.22 8.28
C GLN A 122 -0.71 15.69 6.84
N ALA A 123 0.21 16.15 6.00
CA ALA A 123 0.34 15.63 4.64
C ALA A 123 0.66 14.13 4.63
N ALA A 124 1.58 13.68 5.49
CA ALA A 124 1.92 12.27 5.60
C ALA A 124 0.71 11.40 6.01
N VAL A 125 -0.11 11.86 6.97
CA VAL A 125 -1.36 11.16 7.34
C VAL A 125 -2.32 11.06 6.16
N ALA A 126 -2.52 12.15 5.41
CA ALA A 126 -3.43 12.14 4.26
C ALA A 126 -2.98 11.16 3.17
N PHE A 127 -1.70 11.18 2.78
CA PHE A 127 -1.16 10.26 1.78
C PHE A 127 -1.15 8.80 2.26
N LEU A 128 -0.93 8.54 3.55
CA LEU A 128 -1.07 7.20 4.12
C LEU A 128 -2.50 6.67 3.99
N TYR A 129 -3.52 7.50 4.26
CA TYR A 129 -4.92 7.09 4.07
C TYR A 129 -5.25 6.84 2.59
N PHE A 130 -4.71 7.65 1.67
CA PHE A 130 -4.87 7.37 0.23
C PHE A 130 -4.24 6.04 -0.17
N SER A 131 -2.99 5.78 0.23
CA SER A 131 -2.33 4.48 0.01
C SER A 131 -3.12 3.32 0.62
N PHE A 132 -3.66 3.50 1.82
CA PHE A 132 -4.53 2.52 2.48
C PHE A 132 -5.76 2.17 1.64
N PHE A 133 -6.49 3.16 1.14
CA PHE A 133 -7.68 2.90 0.32
C PHE A 133 -7.34 2.22 -1.00
N VAL A 134 -6.20 2.58 -1.61
CA VAL A 134 -5.72 1.90 -2.82
C VAL A 134 -5.40 0.43 -2.53
N PHE A 135 -4.70 0.12 -1.43
CA PHE A 135 -4.43 -1.26 -1.02
C PHE A 135 -5.70 -2.04 -0.65
N LEU A 136 -6.65 -1.41 0.04
CA LEU A 136 -7.95 -2.03 0.32
C LEU A 136 -8.69 -2.38 -0.97
N PHE A 137 -8.75 -1.46 -1.94
CA PHE A 137 -9.41 -1.72 -3.21
C PHE A 137 -8.72 -2.87 -3.96
N SER A 138 -7.39 -2.86 -4.06
CA SER A 138 -6.62 -3.93 -4.71
C SER A 138 -6.87 -5.28 -4.03
N LEU A 139 -6.85 -5.32 -2.70
CA LEU A 139 -7.11 -6.52 -1.93
C LEU A 139 -8.52 -7.05 -2.14
N VAL A 140 -9.53 -6.19 -2.10
CA VAL A 140 -10.92 -6.60 -2.36
C VAL A 140 -11.06 -7.18 -3.76
N MET A 141 -10.46 -6.57 -4.77
CA MET A 141 -10.49 -7.08 -6.14
C MET A 141 -9.78 -8.44 -6.26
N GLN A 142 -8.66 -8.64 -5.58
CA GLN A 142 -7.94 -9.92 -5.54
C GLN A 142 -8.76 -11.00 -4.83
N VAL A 143 -9.35 -10.69 -3.67
CA VAL A 143 -10.21 -11.62 -2.91
C VAL A 143 -11.46 -12.01 -3.71
N LEU A 144 -12.11 -11.05 -4.37
CA LEU A 144 -13.27 -11.34 -5.23
C LEU A 144 -12.89 -12.22 -6.42
N ASN A 145 -11.72 -12.00 -7.03
CA ASN A 145 -11.23 -12.85 -8.12
C ASN A 145 -10.92 -14.27 -7.64
N LEU A 146 -10.32 -14.42 -6.46
CA LEU A 146 -10.08 -15.74 -5.84
C LEU A 146 -11.38 -16.44 -5.45
N ALA A 147 -12.37 -15.71 -4.94
CA ALA A 147 -13.67 -16.26 -4.60
C ALA A 147 -14.43 -16.75 -5.85
N LYS A 148 -14.32 -16.04 -6.97
CA LYS A 148 -14.96 -16.41 -8.25
C LYS A 148 -14.24 -17.55 -8.97
N ASN A 149 -12.91 -17.61 -8.91
CA ASN A 149 -12.10 -18.58 -9.67
C ASN A 149 -11.60 -19.77 -8.81
N GLY A 150 -11.79 -19.74 -7.49
CA GLY A 150 -11.27 -20.72 -6.54
C GLY A 150 -9.79 -20.51 -6.21
N LEU A 151 -9.40 -20.87 -4.97
CA LEU A 151 -8.02 -20.73 -4.45
C LEU A 151 -6.98 -21.59 -5.23
N PHE A 152 -7.47 -22.62 -5.93
CA PHE A 152 -6.69 -23.52 -6.80
C PHE A 152 -7.17 -23.47 -8.27
N GLY A 153 -7.90 -22.44 -8.66
CA GLY A 153 -8.27 -22.21 -10.05
C GLY A 153 -7.02 -21.97 -10.87
N SER A 154 -6.56 -23.00 -11.58
CA SER A 154 -5.40 -22.97 -12.47
C SER A 154 -5.39 -21.67 -13.29
N PRO A 155 -4.26 -20.93 -13.37
CA PRO A 155 -4.15 -19.72 -14.21
C PRO A 155 -4.26 -20.01 -15.72
N TYR A 156 -4.53 -21.25 -16.12
CA TYR A 156 -4.83 -21.65 -17.49
C TYR A 156 -6.25 -21.26 -17.92
N SER A 157 -6.57 -19.96 -17.87
CA SER A 157 -7.58 -19.42 -18.80
C SER A 157 -6.88 -19.12 -20.12
N GLY A 158 -6.55 -20.18 -20.84
CA GLY A 158 -6.02 -20.15 -22.19
C GLY A 158 -6.54 -21.37 -22.94
N LYS A 159 -7.65 -21.17 -23.66
CA LYS A 159 -8.41 -22.12 -24.49
C LYS A 159 -9.39 -22.99 -23.69
N SER A 160 -10.65 -22.53 -23.66
CA SER A 160 -11.77 -23.47 -23.77
C SER A 160 -11.51 -24.30 -25.04
N ALA A 161 -11.00 -25.51 -24.87
CA ALA A 161 -11.05 -26.51 -25.92
C ALA A 161 -12.53 -26.77 -26.13
N ARG A 162 -13.11 -26.14 -27.16
CA ARG A 162 -14.35 -26.62 -27.77
C ARG A 162 -14.06 -28.06 -28.19
N THR A 163 -14.41 -29.00 -27.32
CA THR A 163 -14.59 -30.40 -27.70
C THR A 163 -15.76 -30.42 -28.68
N GLY A 164 -15.44 -30.15 -29.95
CA GLY A 164 -16.27 -30.50 -31.07
C GLY A 164 -16.39 -32.02 -31.03
N VAL A 165 -17.56 -32.49 -30.63
CA VAL A 165 -17.95 -33.89 -30.74
C VAL A 165 -17.77 -34.29 -32.21
N PRO A 166 -16.96 -35.32 -32.54
CA PRO A 166 -16.86 -35.77 -33.91
C PRO A 166 -18.18 -36.43 -34.32
N THR A 167 -18.95 -35.77 -35.17
CA THR A 167 -20.06 -36.41 -35.88
C THR A 167 -19.48 -37.29 -36.98
N LEU A 168 -19.10 -38.52 -36.61
CA LEU A 168 -18.90 -39.61 -37.55
C LEU A 168 -20.27 -40.05 -38.07
N SER A 169 -20.72 -39.45 -39.18
CA SER A 169 -21.54 -40.13 -40.17
C SER A 169 -21.74 -39.22 -41.37
N GLN A 170 -21.09 -39.54 -42.48
CA GLN A 170 -21.76 -39.61 -43.77
C GLN A 170 -20.95 -40.53 -44.68
N VAL A 171 -21.58 -41.67 -44.94
CA VAL A 171 -21.28 -42.62 -46.01
C VAL A 171 -21.88 -42.04 -47.30
#